data_AF-A0A356B957-F1
#
_entry.id   AF-A0A356B957-F1
#
_cell.length_a   1.000
_cell.length_b   1.000
_cell.length_c   1.000
_cell.angle_alpha   90.00
_cell.angle_beta   90.00
_cell.angle_gamma   90.00
#
_symmetry.space_group_name_H-M   'P 1'
#
loop_
_entity.id
_entity.type
_entity.pdbx_description
1 polymer ?
#
loop_
_entity_poly.entity_id
_entity_poly.type
_entity_poly.pdbx_seq_one_letter_code
_entity_poly.pdbx_strand_id
1 'polypeptide(L)'
;MAEPGSPLAQLADISEPELVLGFALAPIWWLLIAALALALFYLALRVYRRRCYFAPKRQALLLLEQIHHSGDDATQINQLIKRVLRHYQPTHPALSMDSKHWQQWLATQCTVALPDLTGLLYQRDDNNEAKSAFYLFAKAWLSGYQAKAPLPTSKAEVKHA
;
A
#
# COMPACT_ATOMS: atom_id res chain seq x y z
N MET A 1 48.27 17.45 -78.74
CA MET A 1 46.99 18.18 -78.82
C MET A 1 45.93 17.23 -78.27
N ALA A 2 45.38 17.52 -77.11
CA ALA A 2 44.41 16.67 -76.43
C ALA A 2 42.99 17.19 -76.72
N GLU A 3 42.13 16.30 -77.18
CA GLU A 3 40.74 16.55 -77.59
C GLU A 3 39.90 17.21 -76.46
N PRO A 4 39.22 18.34 -76.70
CA PRO A 4 38.38 19.01 -75.72
C PRO A 4 36.98 18.37 -75.76
N GLY A 5 36.81 17.23 -75.11
CA GLY A 5 35.50 16.58 -75.05
C GLY A 5 35.49 15.14 -74.58
N SER A 6 36.48 14.71 -73.80
CA SER A 6 36.48 13.38 -73.17
C SER A 6 35.33 13.31 -72.13
N PRO A 7 34.29 12.48 -72.35
CA PRO A 7 33.21 12.28 -71.37
C PRO A 7 33.69 11.52 -70.13
N LEU A 8 34.90 10.95 -70.18
CA LEU A 8 35.54 10.27 -69.05
C LEU A 8 36.10 11.25 -68.02
N ALA A 9 36.37 12.50 -68.41
CA ALA A 9 36.78 13.57 -67.47
C ALA A 9 35.61 14.09 -66.62
N GLN A 10 34.38 13.70 -66.94
CA GLN A 10 33.16 14.02 -66.18
C GLN A 10 32.73 12.88 -65.24
N LEU A 11 33.49 11.78 -65.14
CA LEU A 11 33.41 10.90 -63.97
C LEU A 11 34.04 11.64 -62.78
N ALA A 12 33.34 12.69 -62.34
CA ALA A 12 33.49 13.17 -60.99
C ALA A 12 33.17 11.99 -60.08
N ASP A 13 34.19 11.59 -59.33
CA ASP A 13 34.14 10.63 -58.24
C ASP A 13 32.82 10.83 -57.48
N ILE A 14 31.89 9.87 -57.63
CA ILE A 14 30.57 9.93 -57.02
C ILE A 14 30.81 9.87 -55.52
N SER A 15 30.89 11.06 -54.90
CA SER A 15 30.97 11.21 -53.47
C SER A 15 29.64 10.72 -52.91
N GLU A 16 29.62 9.48 -52.45
CA GLU A 16 28.51 8.89 -51.72
C GLU A 16 28.18 9.87 -50.58
N PRO A 17 26.96 10.43 -50.51
CA PRO A 17 26.64 11.31 -49.41
C PRO A 17 26.82 10.46 -48.17
N GLU A 18 27.71 10.86 -47.25
CA GLU A 18 27.75 10.24 -45.94
C GLU A 18 26.30 10.22 -45.47
N LEU A 19 25.71 9.03 -45.41
CA LEU A 19 24.46 8.83 -44.72
C LEU A 19 24.82 9.21 -43.30
N VAL A 20 24.54 10.46 -42.94
CA VAL A 20 24.54 10.89 -41.57
C VAL A 20 23.40 10.11 -40.94
N LEU A 21 23.72 8.87 -40.56
CA LEU A 21 23.12 8.09 -39.50
C LEU A 21 23.42 8.79 -38.18
N GLY A 22 23.37 10.12 -38.16
CA GLY A 22 22.85 10.84 -37.03
C GLY A 22 21.48 10.25 -36.82
N PHE A 23 21.44 9.20 -36.00
CA PHE A 23 20.31 8.88 -35.17
C PHE A 23 20.06 10.11 -34.30
N ALA A 24 19.60 11.21 -34.93
CA ALA A 24 18.74 12.18 -34.31
C ALA A 24 17.51 11.35 -34.00
N LEU A 25 17.60 10.64 -32.88
CA LEU A 25 16.51 9.95 -32.23
C LEU A 25 15.41 11.00 -32.22
N ALA A 26 14.50 10.90 -33.20
CA ALA A 26 13.66 12.03 -33.59
C ALA A 26 13.06 12.62 -32.31
N PRO A 27 12.90 13.94 -32.16
CA PRO A 27 12.50 14.57 -30.89
C PRO A 27 11.27 13.92 -30.21
N ILE A 28 10.45 13.20 -30.98
CA ILE A 28 9.36 12.31 -30.57
C ILE A 28 9.79 11.19 -29.59
N TRP A 29 11.01 10.67 -29.66
CA TRP A 29 11.51 9.65 -28.73
C TRP A 29 11.67 10.19 -27.31
N TRP A 30 12.00 11.46 -27.15
CA TRP A 30 12.00 12.09 -25.84
C TRP A 30 10.58 12.13 -25.24
N LEU A 31 9.54 12.31 -26.07
CA LEU A 31 8.15 12.20 -25.61
C LEU A 31 7.82 10.77 -25.19
N LEU A 32 8.28 9.75 -25.93
CA LEU A 32 8.10 8.35 -25.54
C LEU A 32 8.81 8.02 -24.23
N ILE A 33 10.06 8.46 -24.06
CA ILE A 33 10.83 8.28 -22.82
C ILE A 33 10.15 9.00 -21.66
N ALA A 34 9.71 10.24 -21.86
CA ALA A 34 8.98 11.01 -20.85
C ALA A 34 7.66 10.33 -20.47
N ALA A 35 6.89 9.84 -21.45
CA ALA A 35 5.65 9.11 -21.20
C ALA A 35 5.91 7.81 -20.44
N LEU A 36 6.95 7.06 -20.79
CA LEU A 36 7.34 5.84 -20.09
C LEU A 36 7.79 6.15 -18.65
N ALA A 37 8.60 7.19 -18.45
CA ALA A 37 9.03 7.63 -17.13
C ALA A 37 7.83 8.06 -16.27
N LEU A 38 6.86 8.79 -16.84
CA LEU A 38 5.63 9.19 -16.16
C LEU A 38 4.78 7.98 -15.78
N ALA A 39 4.65 7.00 -16.68
CA ALA A 39 3.92 5.75 -16.43
C ALA A 39 4.58 4.94 -15.31
N LEU A 40 5.91 4.80 -15.33
CA LEU A 40 6.68 4.13 -14.28
C LEU A 40 6.54 4.87 -12.94
N PHE A 41 6.63 6.20 -12.95
CA PHE A 41 6.45 7.02 -11.75
C PHE A 41 5.04 6.85 -11.16
N TYR A 42 4.01 6.90 -12.00
CA TYR A 42 2.63 6.67 -11.59
C TYR A 42 2.43 5.26 -11.02
N LEU A 43 3.01 4.24 -11.68
CA LEU A 43 2.97 2.86 -11.21
C LEU A 43 3.70 2.71 -9.87
N ALA A 44 4.89 3.31 -9.73
CA ALA A 44 5.67 3.30 -8.50
C ALA A 44 4.91 3.96 -7.36
N LEU A 45 4.27 5.12 -7.58
CA LEU A 45 3.41 5.77 -6.59
C LEU A 45 2.22 4.89 -6.21
N ARG A 46 1.56 4.23 -7.19
CA ARG A 46 0.43 3.34 -6.92
C ARG A 46 0.85 2.13 -6.09
N VAL A 47 2.00 1.53 -6.42
CA VAL A 47 2.58 0.40 -5.68
C VAL A 47 3.05 0.85 -4.30
N TYR A 48 3.69 2.00 -4.18
CA TYR A 48 4.15 2.57 -2.92
C TYR A 48 2.98 2.85 -1.98
N ARG A 49 1.93 3.54 -2.47
CA ARG A 49 0.71 3.78 -1.70
C ARG A 49 0.10 2.45 -1.26
N ARG A 50 -0.05 1.47 -2.16
CA ARG A 50 -0.47 0.10 -1.81
C ARG A 50 0.40 -0.51 -0.72
N ARG A 51 1.73 -0.43 -0.82
CA ARG A 51 2.65 -1.00 0.18
C ARG A 51 2.56 -0.29 1.52
N CYS A 52 2.44 1.02 1.55
CA CYS A 52 2.19 1.78 2.77
C CYS A 52 0.84 1.41 3.40
N TYR A 53 -0.19 1.08 2.61
CA TYR A 53 -1.45 0.55 3.16
C TYR A 53 -1.28 -0.85 3.79
N PHE A 54 -0.36 -1.68 3.29
CA PHE A 54 -0.11 -3.02 3.83
C PHE A 54 0.93 -3.09 4.95
N ALA A 55 1.79 -2.07 5.12
CA ALA A 55 2.83 -2.03 6.15
C ALA A 55 2.27 -2.07 7.60
N PRO A 56 1.31 -1.20 8.01
CA PRO A 56 0.76 -1.25 9.35
C PRO A 56 -0.05 -2.52 9.60
N LYS A 57 -0.69 -3.08 8.56
CA LYS A 57 -1.35 -4.40 8.65
C LYS A 57 -0.36 -5.53 8.93
N ARG A 58 0.78 -5.54 8.23
CA ARG A 58 1.86 -6.52 8.47
C ARG A 58 2.40 -6.40 9.89
N GLN A 59 2.64 -5.18 10.37
CA GLN A 59 3.09 -4.95 11.74
C GLN A 59 2.06 -5.43 12.76
N ALA A 60 0.77 -5.16 12.55
CA ALA A 60 -0.29 -5.66 13.44
C ALA A 60 -0.37 -7.19 13.45
N LEU A 61 -0.22 -7.86 12.31
CA LEU A 61 -0.20 -9.32 12.24
C LEU A 61 1.03 -9.92 12.93
N LEU A 62 2.21 -9.31 12.75
CA LEU A 62 3.43 -9.73 13.43
C LEU A 62 3.30 -9.56 14.96
N LEU A 63 2.72 -8.45 15.42
CA LEU A 63 2.45 -8.24 16.84
C LEU A 63 1.46 -9.28 17.37
N LEU A 64 0.41 -9.59 16.60
CA LEU A 64 -0.58 -10.61 16.98
C LEU A 64 0.09 -11.98 17.16
N GLU A 65 0.99 -12.37 16.25
CA GLU A 65 1.75 -13.62 16.37
C GLU A 65 2.69 -13.62 17.59
N GLN A 66 3.32 -12.49 17.91
CA GLN A 66 4.15 -12.35 19.11
C GLN A 66 3.35 -12.49 20.41
N ILE A 67 2.14 -11.91 20.45
CA ILE A 67 1.24 -11.98 21.62
C ILE A 67 0.79 -13.44 21.84
N HIS A 68 0.43 -14.13 20.77
CA HIS A 68 0.05 -15.55 20.83
C HIS A 68 1.19 -16.41 21.39
N HIS A 69 2.43 -16.17 20.94
CA HIS A 69 3.59 -16.93 21.39
C HIS A 69 4.00 -16.65 22.85
N SER A 70 3.66 -15.48 23.37
CA SER A 70 4.10 -15.03 24.71
C SER A 70 3.16 -15.43 25.84
N GLY A 71 1.97 -15.97 25.55
CA GLY A 71 1.03 -16.44 26.57
C GLY A 71 -0.44 -16.04 26.40
N ASP A 72 -0.88 -15.73 25.17
CA ASP A 72 -2.30 -15.58 24.80
C ASP A 72 -3.09 -14.58 25.68
N ASP A 73 -2.50 -13.41 25.92
CA ASP A 73 -3.16 -12.30 26.61
C ASP A 73 -4.28 -11.71 25.72
N ALA A 74 -5.51 -12.17 25.92
CA ALA A 74 -6.71 -11.66 25.23
C ALA A 74 -6.85 -10.13 25.38
N THR A 75 -6.38 -9.56 26.49
CA THR A 75 -6.33 -8.12 26.73
C THR A 75 -5.41 -7.40 25.74
N GLN A 76 -4.22 -7.94 25.47
CA GLN A 76 -3.28 -7.38 24.50
C GLN A 76 -3.83 -7.46 23.07
N ILE A 77 -4.49 -8.56 22.71
CA ILE A 77 -5.15 -8.70 21.41
C ILE A 77 -6.25 -7.64 21.24
N ASN A 78 -7.08 -7.43 22.27
CA ASN A 78 -8.14 -6.42 22.22
C ASN A 78 -7.57 -4.99 22.14
N GLN A 79 -6.50 -4.69 22.89
CA GLN A 79 -5.80 -3.41 22.79
C GLN A 79 -5.20 -3.18 21.40
N LEU A 80 -4.65 -4.23 20.77
CA LEU A 80 -4.13 -4.17 19.42
C LEU A 80 -5.22 -3.81 18.42
N ILE A 81 -6.38 -4.48 18.47
CA ILE A 81 -7.54 -4.17 17.60
C ILE A 81 -7.96 -2.71 17.78
N LYS A 82 -8.12 -2.24 19.02
CA LYS A 82 -8.47 -0.83 19.31
C LYS A 82 -7.42 0.14 18.77
N ARG A 83 -6.14 -0.18 18.91
CA ARG A 83 -5.02 0.66 18.39
C ARG A 83 -5.05 0.73 16.87
N VAL A 84 -5.28 -0.40 16.20
CA VAL A 84 -5.42 -0.48 14.75
C VAL A 84 -6.63 0.33 14.29
N LEU A 85 -7.79 0.16 14.95
CA LEU A 85 -8.98 0.95 14.65
C LEU A 85 -8.72 2.46 14.82
N ARG A 86 -8.05 2.87 15.90
CA ARG A 86 -7.70 4.27 16.14
C ARG A 86 -6.73 4.84 15.10
N HIS A 87 -5.77 4.03 14.64
CA HIS A 87 -4.83 4.44 13.61
C HIS A 87 -5.54 4.69 12.27
N TYR A 88 -6.51 3.85 11.93
CA TYR A 88 -7.25 3.97 10.68
C TYR A 88 -8.45 4.93 10.75
N GLN A 89 -9.10 5.07 11.90
CA GLN A 89 -10.30 5.88 12.08
C GLN A 89 -10.29 6.52 13.48
N PRO A 90 -9.52 7.61 13.68
CA PRO A 90 -9.32 8.21 15.00
C PRO A 90 -10.61 8.77 15.62
N THR A 91 -11.58 9.16 14.80
CA THR A 91 -12.89 9.69 15.20
C THR A 91 -14.01 8.64 15.20
N HIS A 92 -13.68 7.34 15.13
CA HIS A 92 -14.71 6.31 15.09
C HIS A 92 -15.46 6.22 16.42
N PRO A 93 -16.81 6.23 16.43
CA PRO A 93 -17.60 6.24 17.66
C PRO A 93 -17.39 4.97 18.51
N ALA A 94 -17.01 3.84 17.90
CA ALA A 94 -16.72 2.61 18.63
C ALA A 94 -15.54 2.70 19.60
N LEU A 95 -14.65 3.70 19.47
CA LEU A 95 -13.56 3.92 20.43
C LEU A 95 -14.04 4.49 21.77
N SER A 96 -15.19 5.17 21.77
CA SER A 96 -15.81 5.77 22.96
C SER A 96 -16.93 4.90 23.54
N MET A 97 -17.23 3.76 22.92
CA MET A 97 -18.28 2.84 23.37
C MET A 97 -17.84 2.05 24.60
N ASP A 98 -18.82 1.73 25.45
CA ASP A 98 -18.65 0.80 26.57
C ASP A 98 -18.32 -0.62 26.09
N SER A 99 -17.71 -1.45 26.94
CA SER A 99 -17.15 -2.76 26.59
C SER A 99 -18.16 -3.71 25.94
N LYS A 100 -19.43 -3.70 26.39
CA LYS A 100 -20.49 -4.53 25.78
C LYS A 100 -20.86 -4.06 24.37
N HIS A 101 -21.01 -2.76 24.17
CA HIS A 101 -21.33 -2.18 22.87
C HIS A 101 -20.17 -2.36 21.88
N TRP A 102 -18.93 -2.25 22.37
CA TRP A 102 -17.73 -2.59 21.61
C TRP A 102 -17.75 -4.03 21.08
N GLN A 103 -18.07 -5.00 21.95
CA GLN A 103 -18.15 -6.42 21.57
C GLN A 103 -19.23 -6.67 20.52
N GLN A 104 -20.43 -6.09 20.72
CA GLN A 104 -21.52 -6.20 19.76
C GLN A 104 -21.13 -5.62 18.40
N TRP A 105 -20.53 -4.44 18.38
CA TRP A 105 -20.02 -3.85 17.15
C TRP A 105 -18.94 -4.74 16.51
N LEU A 106 -18.00 -5.26 17.29
CA LEU A 106 -16.93 -6.11 16.79
C LEU A 106 -17.48 -7.40 16.17
N ALA A 107 -18.49 -8.02 16.79
CA ALA A 107 -19.19 -9.19 16.26
C ALA A 107 -19.85 -8.91 14.90
N THR A 108 -20.30 -7.68 14.64
CA THR A 108 -20.87 -7.33 13.32
C THR A 108 -19.83 -7.13 12.22
N GLN A 109 -18.53 -6.98 12.57
CA GLN A 109 -17.48 -6.74 11.59
C GLN A 109 -16.97 -8.02 10.89
N CYS A 110 -17.19 -9.19 11.49
CA CYS A 110 -16.74 -10.47 10.95
C CYS A 110 -17.81 -11.55 11.10
N THR A 111 -17.84 -12.48 10.16
CA THR A 111 -18.67 -13.68 10.20
C THR A 111 -18.13 -14.77 11.13
N VAL A 112 -16.90 -14.62 11.63
CA VAL A 112 -16.30 -15.55 12.59
C VAL A 112 -16.96 -15.35 13.96
N ALA A 113 -17.32 -16.45 14.61
CA ALA A 113 -17.94 -16.42 15.93
C ALA A 113 -17.03 -15.74 16.96
N LEU A 114 -17.56 -14.73 17.64
CA LEU A 114 -16.87 -14.02 18.71
C LEU A 114 -17.13 -14.76 20.04
N PRO A 115 -16.10 -15.24 20.75
CA PRO A 115 -16.27 -15.80 22.09
C PRO A 115 -16.67 -14.70 23.08
N ASP A 116 -17.18 -15.08 24.26
CA ASP A 116 -17.49 -14.09 25.31
C ASP A 116 -16.21 -13.38 25.78
N LEU A 117 -16.03 -12.18 25.26
CA LEU A 117 -14.91 -11.32 25.58
C LEU A 117 -14.98 -10.78 27.01
N THR A 118 -16.14 -10.78 27.66
CA THR A 118 -16.29 -10.19 28.98
C THR A 118 -15.59 -11.08 30.01
N GLY A 119 -15.84 -12.38 29.94
CA GLY A 119 -15.09 -13.38 30.70
C GLY A 119 -13.60 -13.35 30.37
N LEU A 120 -13.23 -13.42 29.09
CA LEU A 120 -11.82 -13.44 28.67
C LEU A 120 -10.99 -12.19 29.05
N LEU A 121 -11.60 -11.01 29.07
CA LEU A 121 -10.88 -9.74 29.30
C LEU A 121 -10.84 -9.34 30.78
N TYR A 122 -11.90 -9.64 31.53
CA TYR A 122 -12.07 -9.16 32.90
C TYR A 122 -11.95 -10.26 33.94
N GLN A 123 -12.27 -11.50 33.59
CA GLN A 123 -11.93 -12.66 34.40
C GLN A 123 -10.61 -13.22 33.87
N ARG A 124 -9.75 -13.63 34.80
CA ARG A 124 -8.52 -14.36 34.45
C ARG A 124 -8.92 -15.80 34.11
N ASP A 125 -9.70 -15.94 33.06
CA ASP A 125 -10.19 -17.22 32.57
C ASP A 125 -9.06 -17.86 31.74
N ASP A 126 -8.59 -19.02 32.19
CA ASP A 126 -7.54 -19.80 31.51
C ASP A 126 -8.09 -20.72 30.43
N ASN A 127 -9.31 -20.44 29.96
CA ASN A 127 -9.90 -21.13 28.83
C ASN A 127 -9.12 -20.85 27.52
N ASN A 128 -8.14 -21.72 27.22
CA ASN A 128 -7.31 -21.66 26.03
C ASN A 128 -8.10 -21.83 24.72
N GLU A 129 -9.24 -22.52 24.73
CA GLU A 129 -10.10 -22.62 23.55
C GLU A 129 -10.75 -21.28 23.22
N ALA A 130 -11.23 -20.56 24.24
CA ALA A 130 -11.80 -19.23 24.05
C ALA A 130 -10.72 -18.20 23.62
N LYS A 131 -9.51 -18.29 24.18
CA LYS A 131 -8.36 -17.45 23.79
C LYS A 131 -7.96 -17.68 22.32
N SER A 132 -7.83 -18.94 21.91
CA SER A 132 -7.49 -19.30 20.52
C SER A 132 -8.59 -18.93 19.53
N ALA A 133 -9.87 -19.09 19.90
CA ALA A 133 -10.99 -18.60 19.10
C ALA A 133 -10.93 -17.07 18.91
N PHE A 134 -10.58 -16.33 19.97
CA PHE A 134 -10.40 -14.89 19.88
C PHE A 134 -9.20 -14.48 19.01
N TYR A 135 -8.09 -15.23 19.08
CA TYR A 135 -6.95 -15.03 18.18
C TYR A 135 -7.33 -15.25 16.71
N LEU A 136 -8.07 -16.32 16.40
CA LEU A 136 -8.55 -16.60 15.04
C LEU A 136 -9.49 -15.50 14.55
N PHE A 137 -10.39 -15.04 15.41
CA PHE A 137 -11.24 -13.89 15.15
C PHE A 137 -10.41 -12.63 14.83
N ALA A 138 -9.45 -12.29 15.69
CA ALA A 138 -8.60 -11.11 15.51
C ALA A 138 -7.78 -11.17 14.22
N LYS A 139 -7.25 -12.37 13.89
CA LYS A 139 -6.53 -12.62 12.65
C LYS A 139 -7.44 -12.46 11.43
N ALA A 140 -8.65 -13.04 11.46
CA ALA A 140 -9.62 -12.91 10.40
C ALA A 140 -10.02 -11.43 10.19
N TRP A 141 -10.32 -10.72 11.28
CA TRP A 141 -10.65 -9.30 11.25
C TRP A 141 -9.50 -8.46 10.69
N LEU A 142 -8.27 -8.59 11.21
CA LEU A 142 -7.11 -7.84 10.69
C LEU A 142 -6.82 -8.18 9.21
N SER A 143 -7.10 -9.41 8.78
CA SER A 143 -6.92 -9.84 7.39
C SER A 143 -8.00 -9.26 6.46
N GLY A 144 -9.24 -9.15 6.92
CA GLY A 144 -10.39 -8.66 6.15
C GLY A 144 -10.63 -7.16 6.28
N TYR A 145 -10.11 -6.52 7.33
CA TYR A 145 -10.33 -5.10 7.61
C TYR A 145 -9.56 -4.25 6.61
N GLN A 146 -10.27 -3.88 5.55
CA GLN A 146 -9.87 -2.84 4.63
C GLN A 146 -10.34 -1.53 5.25
N ALA A 147 -9.44 -0.86 5.98
CA ALA A 147 -9.69 0.51 6.37
C ALA A 147 -10.08 1.30 5.11
N LYS A 148 -11.33 1.77 5.05
CA LYS A 148 -11.70 2.83 4.12
C LYS A 148 -10.79 3.99 4.48
N ALA A 149 -9.72 4.15 3.70
CA ALA A 149 -8.63 5.04 4.04
C ALA A 149 -9.23 6.41 4.40
N PRO A 150 -8.89 7.00 5.55
CA PRO A 150 -8.89 8.44 5.61
C PRO A 150 -7.98 8.87 4.47
N LEU A 151 -8.54 9.58 3.51
CA LEU A 151 -7.74 10.48 2.68
C LEU A 151 -6.77 11.17 3.63
N PRO A 152 -5.49 11.36 3.25
CA PRO A 152 -4.68 12.31 3.99
C PRO A 152 -5.49 13.60 4.02
N THR A 153 -6.05 13.93 5.17
CA THR A 153 -6.48 15.28 5.45
C THR A 153 -5.16 16.03 5.44
N SER A 154 -4.80 16.52 4.24
CA SER A 154 -3.89 17.63 4.09
C SER A 154 -4.36 18.61 5.14
N LYS A 155 -3.54 18.75 6.19
CA LYS A 155 -3.72 19.73 7.25
C LYS A 155 -4.28 20.98 6.59
N ALA A 156 -5.49 21.32 7.01
CA ALA A 156 -6.12 22.57 6.67
C ALA A 156 -5.08 23.68 6.78
N GLU A 157 -5.08 24.54 5.77
CA GLU A 157 -4.52 25.88 5.81
C GLU A 157 -4.53 26.42 7.24
N VAL A 158 -3.34 26.48 7.85
CA VAL A 158 -3.12 27.42 8.93
C VAL A 158 -2.90 28.76 8.24
N LYS A 159 -4.02 29.38 7.89
CA LYS A 159 -4.12 30.80 7.57
C LYS A 159 -3.95 31.54 8.89
N HIS A 160 -2.70 31.85 9.25
CA HIS A 160 -2.45 32.90 10.24
C HIS A 160 -2.18 34.20 9.49
N ALA A 161 -2.98 35.18 9.90
CA ALA A 161 -3.03 36.57 9.48
C ALA A 161 -1.73 37.32 9.77
#